data_AF-A0A969GJI1-F1
#
_entry.id   AF-A0A969GJI1-F1
#
_cell.length_a   1.000
_cell.length_b   1.000
_cell.length_c   1.000
_cell.angle_alpha   90.00
_cell.angle_beta   90.00
_cell.angle_gamma   90.00
#
_symmetry.space_group_name_H-M   'P 1'
#
loop_
_entity.id
_entity.type
_entity.pdbx_description
1 polymer ?
#
loop_
_entity_poly.entity_id
_entity_poly.type
_entity_poly.pdbx_seq_one_letter_code
_entity_poly.pdbx_strand_id
1 'polypeptide(L)'
;MLQNTAGSTVEVDLRYINRDTGNTDLTISRSHGAFTAQGYNTRNGGSEPAATFYSLGNNWDGSIDIDANKSLAGVGTTIWGSKDAAGHYKLVSAADGRASVVLPLQYRHGSGSNCNSYSKYAALNVLNVGTASTTVSIQYYDSAGVARLGAPLTKTLTPGQATGANTCNGGDFPPTSFDALGSSFTGSALVTSSGAPITAIANLIYATSAAVYDGVGR
;
A
#
# COMPACT_ATOMS: atom_id res chain seq x y z
N MET A 1 10.53 -10.13 1.03
CA MET A 1 10.88 -11.57 0.91
C MET A 1 9.83 -12.25 0.07
N LEU A 2 10.24 -13.11 -0.85
CA LEU A 2 9.37 -13.91 -1.71
C LEU A 2 9.84 -15.37 -1.64
N GLN A 3 8.91 -16.28 -1.40
CA GLN A 3 9.19 -17.70 -1.19
C GLN A 3 8.43 -18.54 -2.21
N ASN A 4 9.17 -19.42 -2.90
CA ASN A 4 8.58 -20.51 -3.67
C ASN A 4 8.00 -21.54 -2.69
N THR A 5 6.70 -21.82 -2.79
CA THR A 5 6.03 -22.81 -1.92
C THR A 5 5.84 -24.17 -2.60
N ALA A 6 6.26 -24.30 -3.86
CA ALA A 6 6.14 -25.52 -4.62
C ALA A 6 7.37 -26.43 -4.45
N GLY A 7 7.15 -27.74 -4.62
CA GLY A 7 8.21 -28.76 -4.64
C GLY A 7 9.06 -28.80 -5.92
N SER A 8 9.05 -27.74 -6.73
CA SER A 8 9.81 -27.63 -7.97
C SER A 8 10.14 -26.16 -8.27
N THR A 9 11.10 -25.93 -9.17
CA THR A 9 11.50 -24.57 -9.57
C THR A 9 10.33 -23.78 -10.15
N VAL A 10 10.22 -22.51 -9.80
CA VAL A 10 9.25 -21.54 -10.34
C VAL A 10 10.01 -20.41 -11.04
N GLU A 11 9.50 -20.00 -12.19
CA GLU A 11 9.96 -18.78 -12.86
C GLU A 11 9.10 -17.62 -12.39
N VAL A 12 9.75 -16.53 -11.99
CA VAL A 12 9.11 -15.36 -11.38
C VAL A 12 9.55 -14.11 -12.10
N ASP A 13 8.58 -13.31 -12.51
CA ASP A 13 8.79 -11.95 -13.01
C ASP A 13 8.31 -10.94 -11.97
N LEU A 14 9.23 -10.14 -11.45
CA LEU A 14 8.93 -9.03 -10.54
C LEU A 14 8.94 -7.72 -11.33
N ARG A 15 7.79 -7.06 -11.41
CA ARG A 15 7.59 -5.77 -12.09
C ARG A 15 7.37 -4.67 -11.06
N TYR A 16 8.29 -3.72 -11.01
CA TYR A 16 8.22 -2.56 -10.12
C TYR A 16 7.39 -1.48 -10.81
N ILE A 17 6.16 -1.29 -10.33
CA ILE A 17 5.19 -0.37 -10.94
C ILE A 17 5.21 0.94 -10.16
N ASN A 18 5.52 2.03 -10.85
CA ASN A 18 5.56 3.38 -10.31
C ASN A 18 4.18 3.82 -9.84
N ARG A 19 4.10 4.38 -8.63
CA ARG A 19 2.83 4.86 -8.07
C ARG A 19 2.22 6.01 -8.87
N ASP A 20 3.05 6.95 -9.31
CA ASP A 20 2.59 8.21 -9.90
C ASP A 20 2.25 8.03 -11.37
N THR A 21 3.09 7.29 -12.10
CA THR A 21 2.94 7.13 -13.55
C THR A 21 2.20 5.85 -13.95
N GLY A 22 2.17 4.84 -13.08
CA GLY A 22 1.65 3.51 -13.41
C GLY A 22 2.56 2.70 -14.35
N ASN A 23 3.75 3.21 -14.70
CA ASN A 23 4.70 2.53 -15.56
C ASN A 23 5.45 1.43 -14.81
N THR A 24 5.87 0.38 -15.52
CA THR A 24 6.89 -0.54 -14.99
C THR A 24 8.28 0.07 -15.16
N ASP A 25 8.92 0.44 -14.05
CA ASP A 25 10.24 1.09 -14.04
C ASP A 25 11.40 0.09 -14.00
N LEU A 26 11.13 -1.14 -13.54
CA LEU A 26 12.11 -2.23 -13.48
C LEU A 26 11.40 -3.58 -13.56
N THR A 27 11.98 -4.51 -14.33
CA THR A 27 11.58 -5.92 -14.37
C THR A 27 12.76 -6.80 -13.96
N ILE A 28 12.53 -7.74 -13.05
CA ILE A 28 13.50 -8.75 -12.64
C ILE A 28 12.91 -10.13 -12.88
N SER A 29 13.52 -10.92 -13.76
CA SER A 29 13.13 -12.30 -14.05
C SER A 29 14.09 -13.28 -13.37
N ARG A 30 13.59 -14.19 -12.54
CA ARG A 30 14.40 -15.17 -11.80
C ARG A 30 13.74 -16.52 -11.65
N SER A 31 14.57 -17.56 -11.68
CA SER A 31 14.19 -18.91 -11.26
C SER A 31 14.41 -19.08 -9.76
N HIS A 32 13.41 -19.59 -9.06
CA HIS A 32 13.47 -19.86 -7.62
C HIS A 32 13.35 -21.36 -7.41
N GLY A 33 14.38 -21.98 -6.84
CA GLY A 33 14.37 -23.41 -6.53
C GLY A 33 13.22 -23.80 -5.58
N ALA A 34 12.89 -25.09 -5.56
CA ALA A 34 11.84 -25.63 -4.70
C ALA A 34 12.02 -25.20 -3.24
N PHE A 35 10.96 -24.69 -2.61
CA PHE A 35 10.93 -24.25 -1.21
C PHE A 35 11.95 -23.16 -0.82
N THR A 36 12.58 -22.48 -1.78
CA THR A 36 13.56 -21.42 -1.50
C THR A 36 12.90 -20.06 -1.32
N ALA A 37 13.57 -19.16 -0.59
CA ALA A 37 13.15 -17.77 -0.40
C ALA A 37 14.23 -16.80 -0.90
N GLN A 38 13.79 -15.69 -1.49
CA GLN A 38 14.62 -14.62 -2.01
C GLN A 38 14.26 -13.28 -1.39
N GLY A 39 15.27 -12.45 -1.15
CA GLY A 39 15.13 -11.10 -0.62
C GLY A 39 15.36 -10.07 -1.72
N TYR A 40 14.42 -9.14 -1.91
CA TYR A 40 14.56 -8.01 -2.81
C TYR A 40 14.43 -6.73 -1.99
N ASN A 41 15.50 -5.93 -1.94
CA ASN A 41 15.52 -4.66 -1.20
C ASN A 41 16.01 -3.55 -2.14
N THR A 42 15.19 -2.53 -2.32
CA THR A 42 15.47 -1.42 -3.23
C THR A 42 16.60 -0.51 -2.74
N ARG A 43 17.02 -0.61 -1.47
CA ARG A 43 18.09 0.21 -0.88
C ARG A 43 19.47 -0.47 -0.93
N ASN A 44 19.56 -1.71 -0.45
CA ASN A 44 20.84 -2.40 -0.29
C ASN A 44 20.93 -3.73 -1.04
N GLY A 45 19.90 -4.07 -1.83
CA GLY A 45 19.82 -5.35 -2.52
C GLY A 45 19.50 -6.52 -1.59
N GLY A 46 19.79 -7.72 -2.06
CA GLY A 46 19.52 -8.95 -1.33
C GLY A 46 20.00 -10.12 -2.16
N SER A 47 19.04 -10.88 -2.67
CA SER A 47 19.29 -11.87 -3.72
C SER A 47 19.74 -11.23 -5.04
N GLU A 48 19.49 -9.93 -5.20
CA GLU A 48 20.03 -9.12 -6.29
C GLU A 48 21.09 -8.14 -5.79
N PRO A 49 22.11 -7.83 -6.61
CA PRO A 49 23.01 -6.71 -6.34
C PRO A 49 22.23 -5.40 -6.17
N ALA A 50 22.66 -4.52 -5.26
CA ALA A 50 22.03 -3.22 -5.05
C ALA A 50 21.91 -2.39 -6.34
N ALA A 51 22.91 -2.51 -7.23
CA ALA A 51 22.95 -1.81 -8.51
C ALA A 51 21.78 -2.14 -9.45
N THR A 52 21.16 -3.32 -9.29
CA THR A 52 19.95 -3.71 -10.05
C THR A 52 18.80 -2.73 -9.82
N PHE A 53 18.74 -2.08 -8.65
CA PHE A 53 17.64 -1.18 -8.27
C PHE A 53 17.91 0.29 -8.60
N TYR A 54 19.11 0.65 -9.08
CA TYR A 54 19.45 2.06 -9.32
C TYR A 54 18.59 2.71 -10.40
N SER A 55 18.00 1.93 -11.32
CA SER A 55 17.08 2.43 -12.35
C SER A 55 15.78 2.99 -11.78
N LEU A 56 15.38 2.57 -10.57
CA LEU A 56 14.22 3.13 -9.87
C LEU A 56 14.46 4.60 -9.46
N GLY A 57 15.72 5.01 -9.38
CA GLY A 57 16.12 6.36 -8.97
C GLY A 57 15.92 6.62 -7.48
N ASN A 58 16.06 7.89 -7.10
CA ASN A 58 15.83 8.35 -5.73
C ASN A 58 14.34 8.63 -5.51
N ASN A 59 13.84 8.34 -4.30
CA ASN A 59 12.45 8.56 -3.90
C ASN A 59 11.41 7.77 -4.71
N TRP A 60 11.78 6.61 -5.23
CA TRP A 60 10.82 5.71 -5.86
C TRP A 60 9.76 5.24 -4.85
N ASP A 61 8.49 5.37 -5.23
CA ASP A 61 7.35 4.80 -4.52
C ASP A 61 6.47 4.06 -5.53
N GLY A 62 5.93 2.91 -5.14
CA GLY A 62 5.27 2.01 -6.05
C GLY A 62 4.85 0.68 -5.45
N SER A 63 4.48 -0.22 -6.33
CA SER A 63 4.12 -1.60 -6.00
C SER A 63 5.04 -2.57 -6.75
N ILE A 64 4.99 -3.84 -6.35
CA ILE A 64 5.66 -4.92 -7.08
C ILE A 64 4.56 -5.88 -7.51
N ASP A 65 4.37 -5.99 -8.82
CA ASP A 65 3.54 -7.01 -9.42
C ASP A 65 4.41 -8.25 -9.68
N ILE A 66 3.95 -9.41 -9.22
CA ILE A 66 4.71 -10.65 -9.24
C ILE A 66 3.91 -11.64 -10.07
N ASP A 67 4.42 -11.95 -11.26
CA ASP A 67 3.87 -13.00 -12.10
C ASP A 67 4.68 -14.29 -11.90
N ALA A 68 3.97 -15.39 -11.73
CA ALA A 68 4.57 -16.70 -11.48
C ALA A 68 3.61 -17.81 -11.90
N ASN A 69 4.17 -18.87 -12.48
CA ASN A 69 3.38 -20.03 -12.90
C ASN A 69 3.06 -21.01 -11.77
N LYS A 70 3.48 -20.73 -10.53
CA LYS A 70 3.26 -21.55 -9.33
C LYS A 70 3.00 -20.69 -8.10
N SER A 71 2.46 -21.31 -7.06
CA SER A 71 2.14 -20.65 -5.80
C SER A 71 3.38 -20.09 -5.10
N LEU A 72 3.29 -18.82 -4.71
CA LEU A 72 4.28 -18.12 -3.93
C LEU A 72 3.67 -17.64 -2.60
N ALA A 73 4.53 -17.45 -1.61
CA ALA A 73 4.22 -16.69 -0.41
C ALA A 73 5.19 -15.51 -0.33
N GLY A 74 4.73 -14.33 0.08
CA GLY A 74 5.60 -13.17 0.15
C GLY A 74 5.19 -12.22 1.25
N VAL A 75 6.19 -11.50 1.76
CA VAL A 75 6.02 -10.39 2.71
C VAL A 75 6.87 -9.22 2.22
N GLY A 76 6.24 -8.07 2.06
CA GLY A 76 6.89 -6.78 1.86
C GLY A 76 7.03 -6.05 3.18
N THR A 77 8.20 -5.44 3.41
CA THR A 77 8.40 -4.52 4.53
C THR A 77 8.88 -3.19 3.97
N THR A 78 8.19 -2.11 4.30
CA THR A 78 8.65 -0.74 4.00
C THR A 78 9.22 -0.15 5.27
N ILE A 79 10.45 0.35 5.22
CA ILE A 79 11.13 0.97 6.38
C ILE A 79 11.27 2.47 6.12
N TRP A 80 10.65 3.30 6.96
CA TRP A 80 10.77 4.76 6.87
C TRP A 80 11.81 5.25 7.88
N GLY A 81 13.02 5.53 7.38
CA GLY A 81 14.26 5.68 8.16
C GLY A 81 14.38 6.85 9.13
N SER A 82 13.31 7.56 9.49
CA SER A 82 13.34 8.66 10.47
C SER A 82 12.45 8.48 11.70
N LYS A 83 11.64 7.41 11.78
CA LYS A 83 10.70 7.18 12.90
C LYS A 83 10.66 5.76 13.47
N ASP A 84 11.65 4.91 13.14
CA ASP A 84 11.59 3.47 13.46
C ASP A 84 10.26 2.82 13.03
N ALA A 85 9.64 3.37 12.00
CA ALA A 85 8.33 2.96 11.53
C ALA A 85 8.52 2.03 10.34
N ALA A 86 7.85 0.87 10.41
CA ALA A 86 7.79 -0.09 9.34
C ALA A 86 6.33 -0.41 8.98
N GLY A 87 6.07 -0.53 7.68
CA GLY A 87 4.86 -1.14 7.16
C GLY A 87 5.14 -2.61 6.81
N HIS A 88 4.18 -3.50 7.06
CA HIS A 88 4.26 -4.91 6.67
C HIS A 88 3.07 -5.26 5.78
N TYR A 89 3.36 -5.95 4.69
CA TYR A 89 2.39 -6.26 3.64
C TYR A 89 2.53 -7.73 3.25
N LYS A 90 1.42 -8.46 3.16
CA LYS A 90 1.42 -9.80 2.59
C LYS A 90 1.30 -9.75 1.07
N LEU A 91 1.85 -10.76 0.40
CA LEU A 91 1.56 -10.98 -1.02
C LEU A 91 0.06 -11.27 -1.18
N VAL A 92 -0.55 -10.66 -2.18
CA VAL A 92 -1.97 -10.80 -2.50
C VAL A 92 -2.14 -11.12 -3.98
N SER A 93 -3.28 -11.74 -4.30
CA SER A 93 -3.72 -12.02 -5.66
C SER A 93 -5.02 -11.27 -5.99
N ALA A 94 -5.44 -11.31 -7.25
CA ALA A 94 -6.74 -10.77 -7.66
C ALA A 94 -7.91 -11.42 -6.90
N ALA A 95 -7.78 -12.68 -6.46
CA ALA A 95 -8.81 -13.39 -5.69
C ALA A 95 -9.00 -12.84 -4.26
N ASP A 96 -7.97 -12.18 -3.72
CA ASP A 96 -8.03 -11.52 -2.42
C ASP A 96 -8.71 -10.15 -2.51
N GLY A 97 -8.79 -9.58 -3.71
CA GLY A 97 -9.34 -8.25 -3.93
C GLY A 97 -10.87 -8.19 -3.85
N ARG A 98 -11.39 -6.99 -3.55
CA ARG A 98 -12.81 -6.73 -3.33
C ARG A 98 -13.21 -5.41 -3.98
N ALA A 99 -14.47 -5.26 -4.35
CA ALA A 99 -14.99 -3.98 -4.83
C ALA A 99 -15.19 -2.96 -3.70
N SER A 100 -15.23 -3.44 -2.45
CA SER A 100 -15.44 -2.64 -1.24
C SER A 100 -14.58 -3.18 -0.10
N VAL A 101 -13.85 -2.29 0.56
CA VAL A 101 -12.96 -2.62 1.68
C VAL A 101 -13.20 -1.63 2.82
N VAL A 102 -13.45 -2.14 4.02
CA VAL A 102 -13.62 -1.35 5.24
C VAL A 102 -12.34 -1.39 6.07
N LEU A 103 -11.89 -0.22 6.49
CA LEU A 103 -10.77 -0.04 7.42
C LEU A 103 -11.35 0.49 8.74
N PRO A 104 -11.58 -0.39 9.72
CA PRO A 104 -12.43 -0.07 10.87
C PRO A 104 -11.85 0.97 11.83
N LEU A 105 -10.55 1.28 11.73
CA LEU A 105 -9.89 2.21 12.64
C LEU A 105 -8.98 3.16 11.89
N GLN A 106 -9.24 4.45 11.98
CA GLN A 106 -8.47 5.52 11.35
C GLN A 106 -8.33 6.68 12.34
N TYR A 107 -7.17 7.34 12.34
CA TYR A 107 -6.86 8.43 13.26
C TYR A 107 -6.49 9.71 12.52
N ARG A 108 -6.86 10.85 13.10
CA ARG A 108 -6.19 12.13 12.89
C ARG A 108 -6.21 12.90 14.21
N HIS A 109 -5.19 12.66 15.04
CA HIS A 109 -5.00 13.29 16.35
C HIS A 109 -3.79 14.21 16.26
N GLY A 110 -4.03 15.49 16.05
CA GLY A 110 -3.01 16.48 15.77
C GLY A 110 -3.45 17.52 14.76
N SER A 111 -2.64 18.55 14.61
CA SER A 111 -2.86 19.63 13.65
C SER A 111 -1.53 20.22 13.21
N GLY A 112 -1.53 20.83 12.02
CA GLY A 112 -0.36 21.48 11.44
C GLY A 112 0.13 20.76 10.19
N SER A 113 1.12 21.37 9.53
CA SER A 113 1.68 20.92 8.26
C SER A 113 2.73 19.81 8.39
N ASN A 114 3.13 19.46 9.62
CA ASN A 114 4.16 18.47 9.91
C ASN A 114 3.57 17.32 10.73
N CYS A 115 3.80 16.07 10.32
CA CYS A 115 3.36 14.89 11.08
C CYS A 115 4.05 14.69 12.44
N ASN A 116 5.05 15.49 12.78
CA ASN A 116 5.66 15.46 14.11
C ASN A 116 4.77 16.10 15.19
N SER A 117 3.78 16.92 14.82
CA SER A 117 2.80 17.47 15.77
C SER A 117 1.58 16.57 15.99
N TYR A 118 1.55 15.39 15.36
CA TYR A 118 0.45 14.44 15.47
C TYR A 118 0.81 13.35 16.48
N SER A 119 -0.09 13.13 17.44
CA SER A 119 0.04 12.03 18.39
C SER A 119 -0.39 10.69 17.77
N LYS A 120 -1.36 10.74 16.82
CA LYS A 120 -1.81 9.59 16.02
C LYS A 120 -2.27 10.03 14.64
N TYR A 121 -1.90 9.28 13.61
CA TYR A 121 -2.45 9.43 12.27
C TYR A 121 -2.49 8.08 11.56
N ALA A 122 -3.15 8.03 10.41
CA ALA A 122 -3.25 6.82 9.60
C ALA A 122 -2.71 7.07 8.20
N ALA A 123 -2.01 6.07 7.66
CA ALA A 123 -1.60 6.00 6.28
C ALA A 123 -2.22 4.75 5.64
N LEU A 124 -3.11 4.97 4.69
CA LEU A 124 -3.80 3.97 3.89
C LEU A 124 -3.07 3.79 2.57
N ASN A 125 -2.84 2.53 2.17
CA ASN A 125 -2.44 2.17 0.82
C ASN A 125 -3.54 1.34 0.17
N VAL A 126 -3.96 1.71 -1.05
CA VAL A 126 -4.95 0.99 -1.85
C VAL A 126 -4.28 0.54 -3.14
N LEU A 127 -4.42 -0.73 -3.49
CA LEU A 127 -3.82 -1.33 -4.69
C LEU A 127 -4.92 -1.87 -5.60
N ASN A 128 -4.85 -1.54 -6.90
CA ASN A 128 -5.64 -2.22 -7.92
C ASN A 128 -5.01 -3.59 -8.21
N VAL A 129 -5.64 -4.65 -7.73
CA VAL A 129 -5.19 -6.04 -7.92
C VAL A 129 -5.91 -6.72 -9.10
N GLY A 130 -6.79 -6.00 -9.79
CA GLY A 130 -7.46 -6.49 -10.98
C GLY A 130 -6.68 -6.23 -12.26
N THR A 131 -7.28 -6.65 -13.37
CA THR A 131 -6.68 -6.57 -14.72
C THR A 131 -7.19 -5.40 -15.55
N ALA A 132 -8.09 -4.58 -15.00
CA ALA A 132 -8.63 -3.39 -15.64
C ALA A 132 -8.38 -2.13 -14.79
N SER A 133 -8.34 -0.96 -15.41
CA SER A 133 -8.30 0.30 -14.69
C SER A 133 -9.57 0.49 -13.85
N THR A 134 -9.42 1.08 -12.66
CA THR A 134 -10.56 1.35 -11.76
C THR A 134 -10.44 2.72 -11.12
N THR A 135 -11.58 3.37 -10.86
CA THR A 135 -11.61 4.52 -9.95
C THR A 135 -11.78 4.00 -8.54
N VAL A 136 -10.90 4.40 -7.63
CA VAL A 136 -11.05 4.17 -6.20
C VAL A 136 -11.66 5.40 -5.56
N SER A 137 -12.54 5.18 -4.58
CA SER A 137 -13.20 6.22 -3.79
C SER A 137 -13.00 5.93 -2.31
N ILE A 138 -12.51 6.91 -1.54
CA ILE A 138 -12.18 6.78 -0.11
C ILE A 138 -13.04 7.77 0.67
N GLN A 139 -13.92 7.26 1.53
CA GLN A 139 -14.74 8.07 2.43
C GLN A 139 -14.45 7.73 3.89
N TYR A 140 -14.29 8.74 4.73
CA TYR A 140 -14.10 8.58 6.16
C TYR A 140 -15.41 8.79 6.91
N TYR A 141 -15.61 7.98 7.94
CA TYR A 141 -16.79 8.00 8.80
C TYR A 141 -16.34 8.10 10.27
N ASP A 142 -17.04 8.89 11.07
CA ASP A 142 -16.83 8.89 12.52
C ASP A 142 -17.42 7.64 13.20
N SER A 143 -17.29 7.55 14.53
CA SER A 143 -17.81 6.43 15.32
C SER A 143 -19.34 6.32 15.30
N ALA A 144 -20.06 7.36 14.90
CA ALA A 144 -21.51 7.33 14.72
C ALA A 144 -21.90 6.89 13.29
N GLY A 145 -20.93 6.60 12.42
CA GLY A 145 -21.17 6.24 11.03
C GLY A 145 -21.50 7.43 10.14
N VAL A 146 -21.20 8.66 10.58
CA VAL A 146 -21.44 9.88 9.80
C VAL A 146 -20.23 10.16 8.92
N ALA A 147 -20.48 10.39 7.62
CA ALA A 147 -19.45 10.79 6.67
C ALA A 147 -18.80 12.12 7.09
N ARG A 148 -17.47 12.13 7.21
CA ARG A 148 -16.70 13.29 7.69
C ARG A 148 -16.02 14.10 6.60
N LEU A 149 -15.78 13.51 5.42
CA LEU A 149 -15.40 14.29 4.25
C LEU A 149 -16.65 14.79 3.53
N GLY A 150 -16.60 16.00 2.99
CA GLY A 150 -17.70 16.55 2.18
C GLY A 150 -17.95 15.75 0.90
N ALA A 151 -16.87 15.32 0.24
CA ALA A 151 -16.89 14.36 -0.86
C ALA A 151 -15.80 13.30 -0.64
N PRO A 152 -15.99 12.06 -1.15
CA PRO A 152 -14.95 11.05 -1.12
C PRO A 152 -13.70 11.49 -1.89
N LEU A 153 -12.53 11.02 -1.46
CA LEU A 153 -11.29 11.17 -2.22
C LEU A 153 -11.30 10.18 -3.36
N THR A 154 -11.00 10.62 -4.59
CA THR A 154 -11.03 9.75 -5.77
C THR A 154 -9.73 9.74 -6.54
N LYS A 155 -9.27 8.57 -6.99
CA LYS A 155 -8.14 8.43 -7.92
C LYS A 155 -8.38 7.27 -8.88
N THR A 156 -7.96 7.42 -10.14
CA THR A 156 -7.97 6.31 -11.11
C THR A 156 -6.66 5.56 -11.02
N LEU A 157 -6.74 4.24 -10.92
CA LEU A 157 -5.60 3.33 -10.84
C LEU A 157 -5.62 2.40 -12.05
N THR A 158 -4.50 2.30 -12.76
CA THR A 158 -4.26 1.22 -13.74
C THR A 158 -4.00 -0.11 -13.02
N PRO A 159 -4.04 -1.26 -13.70
CA PRO A 159 -3.70 -2.55 -13.11
C PRO A 159 -2.32 -2.52 -12.41
N GLY A 160 -2.25 -3.03 -11.18
CA GLY A 160 -1.03 -3.03 -10.37
C GLY A 160 -0.65 -1.68 -9.76
N GLN A 161 -1.27 -0.56 -10.17
CA GLN A 161 -1.01 0.75 -9.57
C GLN A 161 -1.64 0.86 -8.18
N ALA A 162 -0.95 1.58 -7.29
CA ALA A 162 -1.42 1.88 -5.94
C ALA A 162 -1.66 3.37 -5.72
N THR A 163 -2.42 3.71 -4.68
CA THR A 163 -2.52 5.07 -4.15
C THR A 163 -2.42 5.11 -2.63
N GLY A 164 -1.96 6.24 -2.11
CA GLY A 164 -1.78 6.50 -0.69
C GLY A 164 -2.69 7.63 -0.20
N ALA A 165 -3.36 7.42 0.93
CA ALA A 165 -4.07 8.46 1.65
C ALA A 165 -3.49 8.56 3.06
N ASN A 166 -3.03 9.75 3.46
CA ASN A 166 -2.45 9.96 4.78
C ASN A 166 -3.19 11.08 5.50
N THR A 167 -3.78 10.77 6.65
CA THR A 167 -4.61 11.73 7.39
C THR A 167 -3.80 12.86 8.03
N CYS A 168 -2.46 12.81 8.01
CA CYS A 168 -1.61 13.93 8.39
C CYS A 168 -1.17 14.78 7.19
N ASN A 169 -0.52 14.17 6.19
CA ASN A 169 0.14 14.90 5.10
C ASN A 169 -0.49 14.68 3.71
N GLY A 170 -1.67 14.08 3.64
CA GLY A 170 -2.43 13.86 2.43
C GLY A 170 -2.06 12.58 1.67
N GLY A 171 -0.76 12.26 1.57
CA GLY A 171 -0.28 11.19 0.70
C GLY A 171 -0.34 11.62 -0.75
N ASP A 172 -1.08 10.89 -1.59
CA ASP A 172 -1.31 11.25 -2.98
C ASP A 172 -2.41 12.32 -3.16
N PHE A 173 -3.08 12.69 -2.07
CA PHE A 173 -4.13 13.71 -2.04
C PHE A 173 -3.59 14.97 -1.36
N PRO A 174 -4.14 16.16 -1.66
CA PRO A 174 -3.78 17.36 -0.92
C PRO A 174 -4.02 17.20 0.60
N PRO A 175 -3.11 17.68 1.47
CA PRO A 175 -3.34 17.62 2.93
C PRO A 175 -4.67 18.23 3.38
N THR A 176 -5.10 19.29 2.68
CA THR A 176 -6.36 20.00 2.96
C THR A 176 -7.61 19.16 2.70
N SER A 177 -7.51 18.08 1.92
CA SER A 177 -8.60 17.14 1.70
C SER A 177 -9.06 16.43 2.99
N PHE A 178 -8.26 16.50 4.06
CA PHE A 178 -8.53 15.86 5.34
C PHE A 178 -8.90 16.85 6.45
N ASP A 179 -8.99 18.15 6.17
CA ASP A 179 -9.27 19.18 7.18
C ASP A 179 -10.63 19.00 7.85
N ALA A 180 -11.62 18.47 7.11
CA ALA A 180 -12.96 18.17 7.61
C ALA A 180 -12.99 17.08 8.71
N LEU A 181 -11.94 16.27 8.81
CA LEU A 181 -11.77 15.32 9.91
C LEU A 181 -11.48 16.04 11.24
N GLY A 182 -10.96 17.26 11.20
CA GLY A 182 -10.50 18.00 12.39
C GLY A 182 -9.19 17.44 12.94
N SER A 183 -8.93 17.70 14.23
CA SER A 183 -7.67 17.36 14.91
C SER A 183 -7.79 16.26 15.97
N SER A 184 -8.96 15.64 16.10
CA SER A 184 -9.26 14.60 17.10
C SER A 184 -10.03 13.40 16.52
N PHE A 185 -9.95 13.21 15.21
CA PHE A 185 -10.72 12.18 14.51
C PHE A 185 -10.31 10.78 14.95
N THR A 186 -11.30 9.99 15.34
CA THR A 186 -11.23 8.53 15.44
C THR A 186 -12.44 7.99 14.70
N GLY A 187 -12.22 7.10 13.74
CA GLY A 187 -13.31 6.59 12.92
C GLY A 187 -12.87 5.45 12.03
N SER A 188 -13.55 5.29 10.90
CA SER A 188 -13.25 4.27 9.89
C SER A 188 -13.10 4.91 8.50
N ALA A 189 -12.59 4.13 7.55
CA ALA A 189 -12.64 4.47 6.13
C ALA A 189 -13.32 3.35 5.35
N LEU A 190 -14.14 3.73 4.37
CA LEU A 190 -14.67 2.86 3.33
C LEU A 190 -13.95 3.18 2.04
N VAL A 191 -13.37 2.16 1.42
CA VAL A 191 -12.77 2.25 0.09
C VAL A 191 -13.62 1.44 -0.88
N THR A 192 -14.10 2.04 -1.95
CA THR A 192 -14.81 1.35 -3.03
C THR A 192 -14.09 1.49 -4.35
N SER A 193 -14.32 0.54 -5.26
CA SER A 193 -13.82 0.57 -6.62
C SER A 193 -14.95 0.37 -7.64
N SER A 194 -14.84 1.02 -8.80
CA SER A 194 -15.90 1.04 -9.81
C SER A 194 -15.74 0.02 -10.94
N GLY A 195 -14.57 -0.61 -11.09
CA GLY A 195 -14.29 -1.46 -12.26
C GLY A 195 -13.37 -2.66 -12.03
N ALA A 196 -12.54 -2.66 -10.98
CA ALA A 196 -11.62 -3.75 -10.69
C ALA A 196 -11.49 -3.98 -9.18
N PRO A 197 -11.23 -5.23 -8.74
CA PRO A 197 -11.03 -5.52 -7.33
C PRO A 197 -9.79 -4.80 -6.79
N ILE A 198 -9.89 -4.35 -5.54
CA ILE A 198 -8.82 -3.66 -4.81
C ILE A 198 -8.48 -4.42 -3.53
N THR A 199 -7.26 -4.21 -3.04
CA THR A 199 -6.90 -4.46 -1.64
C THR A 199 -6.54 -3.14 -0.97
N ALA A 200 -6.70 -3.06 0.35
CA ALA A 200 -6.32 -1.87 1.10
C ALA A 200 -5.72 -2.25 2.45
N ILE A 201 -4.67 -1.53 2.85
CA ILE A 201 -3.93 -1.76 4.09
C ILE A 201 -3.78 -0.42 4.81
N ALA A 202 -3.98 -0.42 6.13
CA ALA A 202 -3.77 0.76 6.97
C ALA A 202 -2.58 0.57 7.90
N ASN A 203 -1.74 1.60 7.93
CA ASN A 203 -0.71 1.81 8.93
C ASN A 203 -1.24 2.85 9.93
N LEU A 204 -1.46 2.43 11.18
CA LEU A 204 -1.75 3.31 12.30
C LEU A 204 -0.42 3.75 12.91
N ILE A 205 -0.16 5.05 12.86
CA ILE A 205 1.14 5.61 13.25
C ILE A 205 0.95 6.43 14.52
N TYR A 206 1.76 6.11 15.51
CA TYR A 206 1.84 6.75 16.82
C TYR A 206 3.17 7.51 16.93
N ALA A 207 3.32 8.33 17.97
CA ALA A 207 4.55 9.09 18.19
C ALA A 207 5.82 8.20 18.25
N THR A 208 5.70 6.96 18.76
CA THR A 208 6.85 6.06 19.01
C THR A 208 6.63 4.64 18.50
N SER A 209 5.58 4.38 17.71
CA SER A 209 5.27 3.03 17.23
C SER A 209 4.36 3.08 16.01
N ALA A 210 4.18 1.94 15.36
CA ALA A 210 3.20 1.75 14.31
C ALA A 210 2.51 0.38 14.46
N ALA A 211 1.28 0.28 13.97
CA ALA A 211 0.55 -0.98 13.81
C ALA A 211 0.00 -1.05 12.39
N VAL A 212 -0.04 -2.25 11.81
CA VAL A 212 -0.49 -2.46 10.43
C VAL A 212 -1.59 -3.49 10.42
N TYR A 213 -2.63 -3.27 9.61
CA TYR A 213 -3.69 -4.24 9.42
C TYR A 213 -4.28 -4.17 8.01
N ASP A 214 -4.76 -5.32 7.53
CA ASP A 214 -5.48 -5.45 6.27
C ASP A 214 -6.93 -4.98 6.42
N GLY A 215 -7.44 -4.23 5.44
CA GLY A 215 -8.85 -3.90 5.36
C GLY A 215 -9.72 -5.15 5.17
N VAL A 216 -10.96 -5.08 5.64
CA VAL A 216 -11.92 -6.17 5.55
C VAL A 216 -12.80 -5.99 4.32
N GLY A 217 -12.80 -6.99 3.44
CA GLY A 217 -13.66 -7.04 2.27
C GLY A 217 -15.16 -7.07 2.62
N ARG A 218 -15.97 -6.32 1.89
CA ARG A 218 -17.43 -6.37 1.96
C ARG A 218 -18.05 -6.68 0.59
#